data_AF-A0AAD2K285-F1
#
_entry.id   AF-A0AAD2K285-F1
#
_cell.length_a   1.000
_cell.length_b   1.000
_cell.length_c   1.000
_cell.angle_alpha   90.00
_cell.angle_beta   90.00
_cell.angle_gamma   90.00
#
_symmetry.space_group_name_H-M   'P 1'
#
loop_
_entity.id
_entity.type
_entity.pdbx_description
1 polymer ?
#
loop_
_entity_poly.entity_id
_entity_poly.type
_entity_poly.pdbx_seq_one_letter_code
_entity_poly.pdbx_strand_id
1 'polypeptide(L)'
;MSKPQPRQSKNAGKLAVQDVLRKTLLMDKLKAQMSQWNDTIFKEDADPLYVHFAEQEYAKAHEKLSKLAESVRKQKATMGVEDKADLSKMVQSKYIKRKFELDRVEHAKLTSHIEDAVKRRDRSIKDLCKLYNNLCEQLQELIDLHRAPRNAVAPGPINEKDIWGLDVDADVWLDIGLTDINEEVDPPLWMSSDSVRKGIQALLERDRCDEEEPRLHHECRALRWWMAEEWDVVGRALQLAGKANEEAVVFQLKLCQSELTKLTAAWKKPLRQIPYPTEGLPPWGPSDRDVLQIRIEDVSARTRDGAPSWVNNEWKDTNGDEDSGSETESNGESLPYDELEAFERGGIVWDGELLS
;
A
#
# COMPACT_ATOMS: atom_id res chain seq x y z
N MET A 1 24.20 -23.03 -26.06
CA MET A 1 24.76 -22.76 -24.73
C MET A 1 23.72 -22.03 -23.92
N SER A 2 23.18 -22.68 -22.90
CA SER A 2 22.06 -22.19 -22.07
C SER A 2 22.48 -21.00 -21.22
N LYS A 3 21.74 -19.89 -21.35
CA LYS A 3 21.90 -18.75 -20.44
C LYS A 3 21.45 -19.15 -19.02
N PRO A 4 22.10 -18.63 -17.95
CA PRO A 4 21.81 -19.02 -16.58
C PRO A 4 20.46 -18.44 -16.13
N GLN A 5 19.74 -19.20 -15.30
CA GLN A 5 18.46 -18.76 -14.73
C GLN A 5 18.59 -17.43 -13.95
N PRO A 6 17.57 -16.56 -14.00
CA PRO A 6 17.53 -15.35 -13.19
C PRO A 6 17.62 -15.71 -11.72
N ARG A 7 18.48 -15.00 -10.98
CA ARG A 7 18.68 -15.20 -9.54
C ARG A 7 17.37 -14.92 -8.80
N GLN A 8 16.64 -15.98 -8.45
CA GLN A 8 15.59 -15.88 -7.45
C GLN A 8 16.22 -15.46 -6.11
N SER A 9 15.55 -14.58 -5.36
CA SER A 9 15.96 -14.30 -4.00
C SER A 9 16.00 -15.63 -3.24
N LYS A 10 17.08 -15.89 -2.49
CA LYS A 10 17.36 -17.20 -1.88
C LYS A 10 16.21 -17.74 -1.00
N ASN A 11 15.23 -16.91 -0.65
CA ASN A 11 14.12 -17.23 0.25
C ASN A 11 12.72 -17.11 -0.37
N ALA A 12 12.59 -16.72 -1.65
CA ALA A 12 11.29 -16.46 -2.27
C ALA A 12 10.37 -17.70 -2.29
N GLY A 13 10.90 -18.88 -2.66
CA GLY A 13 10.14 -20.13 -2.64
C GLY A 13 9.67 -20.53 -1.24
N LYS A 14 10.55 -20.36 -0.24
CA LYS A 14 10.23 -20.65 1.17
C LYS A 14 9.10 -19.76 1.70
N LEU A 15 9.12 -18.46 1.36
CA LEU A 15 8.06 -17.51 1.73
C LEU A 15 6.73 -17.86 1.04
N ALA A 16 6.75 -18.24 -0.23
CA ALA A 16 5.57 -18.67 -0.96
C ALA A 16 4.94 -19.95 -0.36
N VAL A 17 5.76 -20.94 0.01
CA VAL A 17 5.31 -22.16 0.70
C VAL A 17 4.70 -21.82 2.06
N GLN A 18 5.30 -20.91 2.82
CA GLN A 18 4.80 -20.46 4.11
C GLN A 18 3.44 -19.74 4.01
N ASP A 19 3.27 -18.87 3.02
CA ASP A 19 2.02 -18.15 2.76
C ASP A 19 0.89 -19.11 2.37
N VAL A 20 1.17 -20.04 1.45
CA VAL A 20 0.21 -21.08 1.06
C VAL A 20 -0.19 -21.94 2.26
N LEU A 21 0.74 -22.30 3.14
CA LEU A 21 0.44 -23.04 4.38
C LEU A 21 -0.52 -22.27 5.29
N ARG A 22 -0.24 -20.99 5.56
CA ARG A 22 -1.12 -20.15 6.38
C ARG A 22 -2.53 -20.08 5.81
N LYS A 23 -2.66 -19.87 4.49
CA LYS A 23 -3.96 -19.83 3.79
C LYS A 23 -4.69 -21.17 3.87
N THR A 24 -3.98 -22.30 3.72
CA THR A 24 -4.61 -23.62 3.86
C THR A 24 -5.13 -23.90 5.27
N LEU A 25 -4.41 -23.47 6.31
CA LEU A 25 -4.87 -23.58 7.70
C LEU A 25 -6.11 -22.72 7.96
N LEU A 26 -6.12 -21.51 7.42
CA LEU A 26 -7.29 -20.63 7.51
C LEU A 26 -8.51 -21.23 6.82
N MET A 27 -8.33 -21.84 5.64
CA MET A 27 -9.40 -22.57 4.94
C MET A 27 -9.93 -23.73 5.78
N ASP A 28 -9.07 -24.52 6.42
CA ASP A 28 -9.48 -25.62 7.30
C ASP A 28 -10.34 -25.10 8.47
N LYS A 29 -9.97 -23.96 9.07
CA LYS A 29 -10.73 -23.31 10.15
C LYS A 29 -12.09 -22.78 9.67
N LEU A 30 -12.13 -22.08 8.53
CA LEU A 30 -13.38 -21.58 7.94
C LEU A 30 -14.34 -22.73 7.61
N LYS A 31 -13.83 -23.85 7.08
CA LYS A 31 -14.65 -25.06 6.85
C LYS A 31 -15.23 -25.62 8.14
N ALA A 32 -14.46 -25.66 9.22
CA ALA A 32 -14.94 -26.12 10.51
C ALA A 32 -16.06 -25.21 11.06
N GLN A 33 -15.91 -23.89 10.93
CA GLN A 33 -16.94 -22.93 11.35
C GLN A 33 -18.19 -23.00 10.47
N MET A 34 -18.02 -23.15 9.15
CA MET A 34 -19.14 -23.40 8.25
C MET A 34 -19.90 -24.66 8.61
N SER A 35 -19.21 -25.73 9.03
CA SER A 35 -19.88 -26.93 9.56
C SER A 35 -20.71 -26.61 10.81
N GLN A 36 -20.16 -25.83 11.74
CA GLN A 36 -20.86 -25.45 12.97
C GLN A 36 -22.10 -24.58 12.71
N TRP A 37 -22.01 -23.62 11.78
CA TRP A 37 -23.17 -22.82 11.39
C TRP A 37 -24.20 -23.67 10.62
N ASN A 38 -23.74 -24.57 9.75
CA ASN A 38 -24.62 -25.51 9.05
C ASN A 38 -25.38 -26.39 10.05
N ASP A 39 -24.70 -26.95 11.05
CA ASP A 39 -25.32 -27.72 12.13
C ASP A 39 -26.30 -26.89 12.97
N THR A 40 -26.13 -25.57 13.02
CA THR A 40 -27.02 -24.64 13.73
C THR A 40 -28.26 -24.31 12.90
N ILE A 41 -28.10 -24.11 11.60
CA ILE A 41 -29.19 -23.83 10.66
C ILE A 41 -30.17 -25.01 10.56
N PHE A 42 -29.66 -26.25 10.64
CA PHE A 42 -30.47 -27.47 10.51
C PHE A 42 -30.98 -28.06 11.84
N LYS A 43 -30.81 -27.37 12.98
CA LYS A 43 -31.39 -27.80 14.27
C LYS A 43 -32.88 -27.47 14.30
N GLU A 44 -33.72 -28.48 14.59
CA GLU A 44 -35.19 -28.34 14.62
C GLU A 44 -35.70 -27.36 15.69
N ASP A 45 -34.94 -27.15 16.78
CA ASP A 45 -35.29 -26.26 17.91
C ASP A 45 -34.56 -24.90 17.90
N ALA A 46 -33.91 -24.52 16.79
CA ALA A 46 -33.12 -23.29 16.74
C ALA A 46 -34.00 -22.03 16.60
N ASP A 47 -33.64 -20.96 17.32
CA ASP A 47 -34.31 -19.66 17.21
C ASP A 47 -34.21 -19.11 15.78
N PRO A 48 -35.33 -18.75 15.11
CA PRO A 48 -35.33 -18.18 13.77
C PRO A 48 -34.41 -16.96 13.57
N LEU A 49 -34.24 -16.11 14.59
CA LEU A 49 -33.31 -14.98 14.52
C LEU A 49 -31.85 -15.44 14.50
N TYR A 50 -31.54 -16.51 15.25
CA TYR A 50 -30.21 -17.09 15.30
C TYR A 50 -29.87 -17.88 14.03
N VAL A 51 -30.87 -18.55 13.43
CA VAL A 51 -30.73 -19.21 12.13
C VAL A 51 -30.40 -18.20 11.03
N HIS A 52 -31.14 -17.08 10.96
CA HIS A 52 -30.86 -16.03 9.97
C HIS A 52 -29.46 -15.41 10.14
N PHE A 53 -29.02 -15.18 11.39
CA PHE A 53 -27.64 -14.74 11.65
C PHE A 53 -26.61 -15.78 11.17
N ALA A 54 -26.84 -17.06 11.47
CA ALA A 54 -25.96 -18.14 11.04
C ALA A 54 -25.89 -18.27 9.51
N GLU A 55 -27.01 -18.07 8.79
CA GLU A 55 -27.04 -18.04 7.31
C GLU A 55 -26.19 -16.90 6.74
N GLN A 56 -26.29 -15.71 7.34
CA GLN A 56 -25.52 -14.54 6.90
C GLN A 56 -24.01 -14.75 7.11
N GLU A 57 -23.61 -15.26 8.28
CA GLU A 57 -22.20 -15.55 8.56
C GLU A 57 -21.67 -16.73 7.73
N TYR A 58 -22.50 -17.73 7.47
CA TYR A 58 -22.18 -18.82 6.54
C TYR A 58 -21.91 -18.30 5.13
N ALA A 59 -22.75 -17.41 4.60
CA ALA A 59 -22.58 -16.81 3.28
C ALA A 59 -21.26 -16.01 3.18
N LYS A 60 -20.97 -15.17 4.18
CA LYS A 60 -19.71 -14.40 4.25
C LYS A 60 -18.49 -15.33 4.29
N ALA A 61 -18.54 -16.38 5.08
CA ALA A 61 -17.44 -17.33 5.19
C ALA A 61 -17.25 -18.18 3.92
N HIS A 62 -18.35 -18.55 3.25
CA HIS A 62 -18.31 -19.24 1.96
C HIS A 62 -17.62 -18.38 0.89
N GLU A 63 -17.95 -17.08 0.82
CA GLU A 63 -17.31 -16.14 -0.10
C GLU A 63 -15.79 -16.01 0.18
N LYS A 64 -15.42 -15.83 1.46
CA LYS A 64 -14.02 -15.77 1.89
C LYS A 64 -13.25 -17.05 1.54
N LEU A 65 -13.87 -18.22 1.76
CA LEU A 65 -13.29 -19.52 1.42
C LEU A 65 -13.05 -19.65 -0.08
N SER A 66 -14.00 -19.19 -0.92
CA SER A 66 -13.86 -19.21 -2.37
C SER A 66 -12.66 -18.38 -2.85
N LYS A 67 -12.55 -17.12 -2.39
CA LYS A 67 -11.43 -16.23 -2.71
C LYS A 67 -10.07 -16.81 -2.27
N LEU A 68 -10.00 -17.38 -1.07
CA LEU A 68 -8.79 -18.05 -0.56
C LEU A 68 -8.42 -19.28 -1.38
N ALA A 69 -9.40 -20.10 -1.76
CA ALA A 69 -9.17 -21.29 -2.57
C ALA A 69 -8.58 -20.95 -3.94
N GLU A 70 -9.10 -19.90 -4.60
CA GLU A 70 -8.56 -19.40 -5.86
C GLU A 70 -7.14 -18.87 -5.72
N SER A 71 -6.85 -18.10 -4.66
CA SER A 71 -5.51 -17.57 -4.37
C SER A 71 -4.50 -18.71 -4.17
N VAL A 72 -4.84 -19.71 -3.36
CA VAL A 72 -4.01 -20.90 -3.12
C VAL A 72 -3.80 -21.69 -4.40
N ARG A 73 -4.83 -21.83 -5.25
CA ARG A 73 -4.72 -22.53 -6.54
C ARG A 73 -3.75 -21.81 -7.48
N LYS A 74 -3.85 -20.48 -7.59
CA LYS A 74 -2.94 -19.65 -8.41
C LYS A 74 -1.49 -19.75 -7.91
N GLN A 75 -1.27 -19.65 -6.61
CA GLN A 75 0.07 -19.75 -6.01
C GLN A 75 0.66 -21.17 -6.13
N LYS A 76 -0.15 -22.22 -5.96
CA LYS A 76 0.31 -23.59 -6.22
C LYS A 76 0.66 -23.81 -7.70
N ALA A 77 -0.01 -23.14 -8.64
CA ALA A 77 0.30 -23.29 -10.07
C ALA A 77 1.68 -22.73 -10.42
N THR A 78 2.11 -21.65 -9.76
CA THR A 78 3.40 -20.97 -10.00
C THR A 78 4.59 -21.62 -9.28
N MET A 79 4.35 -22.49 -8.29
CA MET A 79 5.40 -23.18 -7.52
C MET A 79 6.11 -24.30 -8.30
N GLY A 80 7.41 -24.49 -8.00
CA GLY A 80 8.24 -25.57 -8.53
C GLY A 80 7.80 -26.96 -8.03
N VAL A 81 8.31 -28.01 -8.68
CA VAL A 81 7.97 -29.41 -8.33
C VAL A 81 8.45 -29.78 -6.93
N GLU A 82 9.62 -29.29 -6.53
CA GLU A 82 10.18 -29.48 -5.18
C GLU A 82 9.36 -28.74 -4.12
N ASP A 83 9.03 -27.47 -4.36
CA ASP A 83 8.18 -26.67 -3.45
C ASP A 83 6.80 -27.29 -3.22
N LYS A 84 6.22 -27.92 -4.25
CA LYS A 84 4.94 -28.64 -4.16
C LYS A 84 5.04 -29.89 -3.29
N ALA A 85 6.14 -30.64 -3.41
CA ALA A 85 6.38 -31.84 -2.61
C ALA A 85 6.62 -31.47 -1.13
N ASP A 86 7.38 -30.42 -0.88
CA ASP A 86 7.62 -29.90 0.48
C ASP A 86 6.34 -29.33 1.09
N LEU A 87 5.55 -28.57 0.33
CA LEU A 87 4.23 -28.11 0.78
C LEU A 87 3.32 -29.29 1.17
N SER A 88 3.30 -30.37 0.37
CA SER A 88 2.49 -31.56 0.66
C SER A 88 2.90 -32.21 1.99
N LYS A 89 4.20 -32.39 2.22
CA LYS A 89 4.74 -32.91 3.49
C LYS A 89 4.43 -31.98 4.67
N MET A 90 4.52 -30.67 4.46
CA MET A 90 4.29 -29.68 5.51
C MET A 90 2.81 -29.59 5.90
N VAL A 91 1.88 -29.65 4.94
CA VAL A 91 0.43 -29.68 5.19
C VAL A 91 0.03 -30.94 5.97
N GLN A 92 0.68 -32.07 5.73
CA GLN A 92 0.41 -33.33 6.43
C GLN A 92 1.01 -33.36 7.86
N SER A 93 2.00 -32.52 8.15
CA SER A 93 2.67 -32.51 9.44
C SER A 93 1.89 -31.76 10.53
N LYS A 94 1.43 -32.48 11.55
CA LYS A 94 0.72 -31.91 12.72
C LYS A 94 1.56 -30.88 13.48
N TYR A 95 2.86 -31.13 13.62
CA TYR A 95 3.78 -30.23 14.32
C TYR A 95 3.88 -28.87 13.62
N ILE A 96 3.96 -28.89 12.28
CA ILE A 96 4.09 -27.66 11.50
C ILE A 96 2.80 -26.82 11.59
N LYS A 97 1.62 -27.46 11.50
CA LYS A 97 0.34 -26.78 11.75
C LYS A 97 0.31 -26.09 13.11
N ARG A 98 0.68 -26.81 14.17
CA ARG A 98 0.70 -26.29 15.54
C ARG A 98 1.66 -25.12 15.71
N LYS A 99 2.85 -25.17 15.09
CA LYS A 99 3.81 -24.09 15.13
C LYS A 99 3.26 -22.80 14.49
N PHE A 100 2.61 -22.91 13.33
CA PHE A 100 2.01 -21.75 12.67
C PHE A 100 0.86 -21.14 13.47
N GLU A 101 0.06 -21.97 14.14
CA GLU A 101 -0.98 -21.48 15.06
C GLU A 101 -0.37 -20.71 16.25
N LEU A 102 0.70 -21.23 16.85
CA LEU A 102 1.40 -20.56 17.95
C LEU A 102 2.00 -19.24 17.51
N ASP A 103 2.76 -19.22 16.41
CA ASP A 103 3.35 -18.00 15.85
C ASP A 103 2.25 -16.94 15.59
N ARG A 104 1.09 -17.35 15.07
CA ARG A 104 -0.05 -16.44 14.83
C ARG A 104 -0.59 -15.83 16.13
N VAL A 105 -0.77 -16.65 17.17
CA VAL A 105 -1.28 -16.20 18.47
C VAL A 105 -0.27 -15.29 19.17
N GLU A 106 1.02 -15.59 19.09
CA GLU A 106 2.08 -14.74 19.63
C GLU A 106 2.16 -13.40 18.92
N HIS A 107 2.07 -13.40 17.59
CA HIS A 107 2.02 -12.17 16.80
C HIS A 107 0.79 -11.32 17.14
N ALA A 108 -0.40 -11.92 17.25
CA ALA A 108 -1.62 -11.20 17.63
C ALA A 108 -1.53 -10.58 19.04
N LYS A 109 -0.94 -11.30 20.00
CA LYS A 109 -0.71 -10.75 21.34
C LYS A 109 0.26 -9.57 21.29
N LEU A 110 1.33 -9.68 20.50
CA LEU A 110 2.31 -8.62 20.37
C LEU A 110 1.70 -7.37 19.71
N THR A 111 0.94 -7.51 18.62
CA THR A 111 0.27 -6.39 17.95
C THR A 111 -0.74 -5.72 18.88
N SER A 112 -1.57 -6.49 19.58
CA SER A 112 -2.50 -5.95 20.58
C SER A 112 -1.78 -5.20 21.70
N HIS A 113 -0.67 -5.72 22.22
CA HIS A 113 0.12 -5.01 23.24
C HIS A 113 0.73 -3.71 22.73
N ILE A 114 1.20 -3.69 21.47
CA ILE A 114 1.74 -2.49 20.82
C ILE A 114 0.63 -1.46 20.63
N GLU A 115 -0.51 -1.86 20.08
CA GLU A 115 -1.67 -0.97 19.89
C GLU A 115 -2.15 -0.37 21.19
N ASP A 116 -2.28 -1.18 22.25
CA ASP A 116 -2.71 -0.68 23.55
C ASP A 116 -1.69 0.30 24.15
N ALA A 117 -0.39 0.05 23.94
CA ALA A 117 0.65 0.96 24.38
C ALA A 117 0.62 2.29 23.60
N VAL A 118 0.37 2.24 22.28
CA VAL A 118 0.21 3.43 21.42
C VAL A 118 -1.03 4.22 21.83
N LYS A 119 -2.21 3.58 21.91
CA LYS A 119 -3.48 4.21 22.32
C LYS A 119 -3.37 4.90 23.69
N ARG A 120 -2.64 4.30 24.63
CA ARG A 120 -2.36 4.92 25.94
C ARG A 120 -1.51 6.19 25.82
N ARG A 121 -0.47 6.16 24.98
CA ARG A 121 0.38 7.33 24.72
C ARG A 121 -0.37 8.42 23.97
N ASP A 122 -1.18 8.07 22.98
CA ASP A 122 -1.98 9.02 22.20
C ASP A 122 -2.90 9.86 23.10
N ARG A 123 -3.57 9.20 24.06
CA ARG A 123 -4.40 9.89 25.05
C ARG A 123 -3.56 10.84 25.90
N SER A 124 -2.45 10.36 26.45
CA SER A 124 -1.60 11.18 27.32
C SER A 124 -0.98 12.39 26.61
N ILE A 125 -0.60 12.26 25.34
CA ILE A 125 -0.03 13.34 24.54
C ILE A 125 -1.10 14.37 24.21
N LYS A 126 -2.30 13.95 23.82
CA LYS A 126 -3.45 14.86 23.63
C LYS A 126 -3.81 15.61 24.91
N ASP A 127 -3.79 14.93 26.06
CA ASP A 127 -4.07 15.55 27.35
C ASP A 127 -2.98 16.58 27.72
N LEU A 128 -1.71 16.32 27.39
CA LEU A 128 -0.61 17.29 27.52
C LEU A 128 -0.80 18.51 26.61
N CYS A 129 -1.16 18.31 25.35
CA CYS A 129 -1.45 19.42 24.43
C CYS A 129 -2.59 20.29 24.93
N LYS A 130 -3.66 19.68 25.47
CA LYS A 130 -4.77 20.42 26.09
C LYS A 130 -4.33 21.23 27.29
N LEU A 131 -3.52 20.63 28.16
CA LEU A 131 -2.97 21.32 29.33
C LEU A 131 -2.11 22.51 28.91
N TYR A 132 -1.23 22.31 27.92
CA TYR A 132 -0.41 23.37 27.36
C TYR A 132 -1.25 24.50 26.75
N ASN A 133 -2.26 24.17 25.94
CA ASN A 133 -3.15 25.15 25.32
C ASN A 133 -3.92 25.97 26.38
N ASN A 134 -4.40 25.31 27.44
CA ASN A 134 -5.06 26.00 28.56
C ASN A 134 -4.10 26.95 29.30
N LEU A 135 -2.83 26.56 29.50
CA LEU A 135 -1.82 27.44 30.06
C LEU A 135 -1.52 28.63 29.16
N CYS A 136 -1.51 28.45 27.84
CA CYS A 136 -1.36 29.55 26.87
C CYS A 136 -2.52 30.55 26.99
N GLU A 137 -3.75 30.07 27.11
CA GLU A 137 -4.93 30.91 27.34
C GLU A 137 -4.81 31.69 28.65
N GLN A 138 -4.44 31.04 29.76
CA GLN A 138 -4.24 31.71 31.05
C GLN A 138 -3.12 32.77 30.99
N LEU A 139 -2.04 32.50 30.27
CA LEU A 139 -0.95 33.48 30.08
C LEU A 139 -1.44 34.68 29.26
N GLN A 140 -2.22 34.45 28.22
CA GLN A 140 -2.82 35.52 27.43
C GLN A 140 -3.76 36.39 28.29
N GLU A 141 -4.61 35.77 29.12
CA GLU A 141 -5.46 36.50 30.07
C GLU A 141 -4.65 37.38 31.04
N LEU A 142 -3.53 36.88 31.55
CA LEU A 142 -2.67 37.65 32.47
C LEU A 142 -1.95 38.83 31.77
N ILE A 143 -1.61 38.68 30.49
CA ILE A 143 -1.05 39.73 29.65
C ILE A 143 -2.10 40.82 29.39
N ASP A 144 -3.32 40.40 29.02
CA ASP A 144 -4.45 41.30 28.76
C ASP A 144 -4.86 42.09 30.02
N LEU A 145 -4.78 41.44 31.19
CA LEU A 145 -5.00 42.08 32.49
C LEU A 145 -3.83 42.95 32.98
N HIS A 146 -2.75 43.09 32.18
CA HIS A 146 -1.52 43.83 32.50
C HIS A 146 -0.86 43.41 33.81
N ARG A 147 -1.01 42.14 34.20
CA ARG A 147 -0.35 41.55 35.39
C ARG A 147 0.94 40.82 35.05
N ALA A 148 1.21 40.62 33.76
CA ALA A 148 2.45 40.04 33.27
C ALA A 148 3.61 41.07 33.26
N PRO A 149 4.87 40.61 33.29
CA PRO A 149 6.04 41.46 33.05
C PRO A 149 5.94 42.25 31.74
N ARG A 150 6.60 43.41 31.67
CA ARG A 150 6.65 44.19 30.42
C ARG A 150 7.24 43.34 29.29
N ASN A 151 6.62 43.40 28.13
CA ASN A 151 6.97 42.63 26.92
C ASN A 151 6.80 41.11 27.04
N ALA A 152 6.01 40.61 28.01
CA ALA A 152 5.64 39.20 28.04
C ALA A 152 4.76 38.85 26.82
N VAL A 153 5.12 37.79 26.11
CA VAL A 153 4.40 37.25 24.95
C VAL A 153 3.94 35.83 25.31
N ALA A 154 2.65 35.53 25.10
CA ALA A 154 2.14 34.18 25.31
C ALA A 154 2.64 33.24 24.19
N PRO A 155 3.05 32.00 24.52
CA PRO A 155 3.33 30.99 23.52
C PRO A 155 2.10 30.67 22.65
N GLY A 156 2.34 30.27 21.40
CA GLY A 156 1.26 29.85 20.48
C GLY A 156 0.66 28.50 20.88
N PRO A 157 -0.67 28.30 20.75
CA PRO A 157 -1.31 27.02 21.04
C PRO A 157 -0.96 25.95 20.00
N ILE A 158 -0.87 24.69 20.44
CA ILE A 158 -0.60 23.53 19.58
C ILE A 158 -1.90 23.03 18.95
N ASN A 159 -1.89 22.80 17.64
CA ASN A 159 -3.03 22.20 16.95
C ASN A 159 -3.20 20.71 17.32
N GLU A 160 -4.22 20.40 18.13
CA GLU A 160 -4.49 19.03 18.61
C GLU A 160 -4.80 18.01 17.51
N LYS A 161 -5.28 18.48 16.35
CA LYS A 161 -5.67 17.61 15.24
C LYS A 161 -4.47 17.15 14.42
N ASP A 162 -3.40 17.95 14.42
CA ASP A 162 -2.24 17.77 13.53
C ASP A 162 -0.97 17.33 14.29
N ILE A 163 -1.10 16.90 15.54
CA ILE A 163 0.03 16.39 16.34
C ILE A 163 0.69 15.18 15.67
N TRP A 164 -0.09 14.38 14.93
CA TRP A 164 0.40 13.17 14.28
C TRP A 164 0.88 13.42 12.84
N GLY A 165 0.62 14.61 12.30
CA GLY A 165 1.06 15.08 10.99
C GLY A 165 2.21 16.10 11.08
N LEU A 166 2.92 16.15 12.21
CA LEU A 166 4.01 17.09 12.44
C LEU A 166 5.13 16.91 11.41
N ASP A 167 5.41 17.96 10.66
CA ASP A 167 6.58 18.09 9.80
C ASP A 167 7.70 18.90 10.49
N VAL A 168 8.89 18.94 9.88
CA VAL A 168 10.08 19.66 10.37
C VAL A 168 9.81 21.15 10.56
N ASP A 169 8.87 21.71 9.80
CA ASP A 169 8.50 23.13 9.82
C ASP A 169 7.34 23.46 10.79
N ALA A 170 6.84 22.49 11.56
CA ALA A 170 5.70 22.72 12.44
C ALA A 170 6.00 23.73 13.57
N ASP A 171 5.04 24.60 13.87
CA ASP A 171 5.19 25.68 14.86
C ASP A 171 5.50 25.19 16.28
N VAL A 172 5.22 23.92 16.60
CA VAL A 172 5.58 23.30 17.89
C VAL A 172 7.10 23.26 18.13
N TRP A 173 7.90 23.37 17.06
CA TRP A 173 9.36 23.41 17.14
C TRP A 173 9.92 24.81 17.37
N LEU A 174 9.08 25.85 17.39
CA LEU A 174 9.51 27.22 17.66
C LEU A 174 9.75 27.42 19.16
N ASP A 175 11.00 27.65 19.54
CA ASP A 175 11.38 27.95 20.93
C ASP A 175 11.15 29.45 21.24
N ILE A 176 9.88 29.84 21.36
CA ILE A 176 9.49 31.22 21.67
C ILE A 176 9.52 31.42 23.19
N GLY A 177 10.52 32.15 23.69
CA GLY A 177 10.52 32.68 25.06
C GLY A 177 11.51 32.05 26.05
N LEU A 178 12.45 31.21 25.62
CA LEU A 178 13.54 30.70 26.46
C LEU A 178 14.87 31.49 26.31
N THR A 179 14.92 32.51 25.46
CA THR A 179 16.11 33.37 25.32
C THR A 179 16.18 34.41 26.45
N ASP A 180 17.38 34.63 26.98
CA ASP A 180 17.61 35.60 28.05
C ASP A 180 17.11 36.99 27.63
N ILE A 181 16.28 37.57 28.50
CA ILE A 181 15.55 38.86 28.43
C ILE A 181 16.37 40.10 28.04
N ASN A 182 17.68 39.96 27.84
CA ASN A 182 18.61 41.04 27.55
C ASN A 182 19.05 41.13 26.08
N GLU A 183 18.65 40.17 25.23
CA GLU A 183 18.88 40.23 23.80
C GLU A 183 17.54 40.40 23.08
N GLU A 184 17.12 41.66 22.89
CA GLU A 184 16.10 42.03 21.88
C GLU A 184 16.67 41.77 20.47
N VAL A 185 16.93 40.51 20.16
CA VAL A 185 17.31 40.09 18.82
C VAL A 185 16.02 39.62 18.17
N ASP A 186 15.47 40.46 17.30
CA ASP A 186 14.35 40.07 16.47
C ASP A 186 14.64 38.70 15.82
N PRO A 187 13.72 37.73 15.92
CA PRO A 187 13.95 36.40 15.39
C PRO A 187 14.34 36.48 13.91
N PRO A 188 15.35 35.70 13.46
CA PRO A 188 15.81 35.73 12.08
C PRO A 188 14.65 35.62 11.10
N LEU A 189 14.73 36.33 9.98
CA LEU A 189 13.62 36.43 9.02
C LEU A 189 13.14 35.07 8.48
N TRP A 190 14.02 34.07 8.40
CA TRP A 190 13.66 32.70 8.02
C TRP A 190 12.80 31.98 9.06
N MET A 191 12.72 32.49 10.29
CA MET A 191 11.90 31.95 11.38
C MET A 191 10.62 32.77 11.58
N SER A 192 10.71 34.10 11.44
CA SER A 192 9.62 35.04 11.75
C SER A 192 8.78 35.46 10.55
N SER A 193 9.29 35.32 9.33
CA SER A 193 8.60 35.75 8.11
C SER A 193 8.18 34.57 7.25
N ASP A 194 6.87 34.39 7.12
CA ASP A 194 6.28 33.32 6.30
C ASP A 194 6.65 33.44 4.82
N SER A 195 6.77 34.66 4.30
CA SER A 195 7.21 34.90 2.92
C SER A 195 8.67 34.50 2.69
N VAL A 196 9.53 34.68 3.69
CA VAL A 196 10.94 34.24 3.62
C VAL A 196 11.03 32.73 3.69
N ARG A 197 10.26 32.05 4.57
CA ARG A 197 10.18 30.59 4.59
C ARG A 197 9.73 30.01 3.26
N LYS A 198 8.62 30.51 2.72
CA LYS A 198 8.12 30.14 1.39
C LYS A 198 9.15 30.40 0.28
N GLY A 199 9.86 31.52 0.36
CA GLY A 199 10.94 31.84 -0.57
C GLY A 199 12.12 30.86 -0.51
N ILE A 200 12.54 30.46 0.70
CA ILE A 200 13.59 29.45 0.89
C ILE A 200 13.12 28.09 0.36
N GLN A 201 11.90 27.66 0.69
CA GLN A 201 11.33 26.41 0.20
C GLN A 201 11.27 26.38 -1.33
N ALA A 202 10.77 27.45 -1.97
CA ALA A 202 10.72 27.55 -3.43
C ALA A 202 12.12 27.52 -4.07
N LEU A 203 13.12 28.15 -3.44
CA LEU A 203 14.50 28.11 -3.91
C LEU A 203 15.10 26.70 -3.79
N LEU A 204 14.86 25.99 -2.69
CA LEU A 204 15.29 24.61 -2.50
C LEU A 204 14.56 23.63 -3.42
N GLU A 205 13.29 23.90 -3.74
CA GLU A 205 12.53 23.10 -4.71
C GLU A 205 13.08 23.29 -6.12
N ARG A 206 13.37 24.54 -6.52
CA ARG A 206 14.08 24.83 -7.78
C ARG A 206 15.43 24.10 -7.84
N ASP A 207 16.25 24.22 -6.79
CA ASP A 207 17.57 23.57 -6.76
C ASP A 207 17.45 22.04 -6.85
N ARG A 208 16.41 21.45 -6.22
CA ARG A 208 16.08 20.03 -6.38
C ARG A 208 15.65 19.68 -7.80
N CYS A 209 14.83 20.52 -8.45
CA CYS A 209 14.48 20.33 -9.86
C CYS A 209 15.73 20.36 -10.76
N ASP A 210 16.64 21.30 -10.52
CA ASP A 210 17.89 21.43 -11.27
C ASP A 210 18.81 20.20 -11.09
N GLU A 211 18.80 19.57 -9.91
CA GLU A 211 19.52 18.32 -9.64
C GLU A 211 18.83 17.09 -10.27
N GLU A 212 17.50 17.05 -10.23
CA GLU A 212 16.72 15.88 -10.66
C GLU A 212 16.55 15.82 -12.18
N GLU A 213 16.48 16.96 -12.87
CA GLU A 213 16.40 17.02 -14.34
C GLU A 213 17.50 16.19 -15.05
N PRO A 214 18.82 16.36 -14.77
CA PRO A 214 19.86 15.56 -15.41
C PRO A 214 19.79 14.07 -15.03
N ARG A 215 19.28 13.73 -13.83
CA ARG A 215 19.07 12.33 -13.42
C ARG A 215 17.97 11.68 -14.24
N LEU A 216 16.82 12.34 -14.36
CA LEU A 216 15.72 11.90 -15.21
C LEU A 216 16.17 11.74 -16.66
N HIS A 217 16.97 12.68 -17.18
CA HIS A 217 17.55 12.54 -18.52
C HIS A 217 18.45 11.30 -18.67
N HIS A 218 19.28 11.01 -17.67
CA HIS A 218 20.13 9.83 -17.65
C HIS A 218 19.29 8.53 -17.63
N GLU A 219 18.28 8.46 -16.77
CA GLU A 219 17.40 7.30 -16.65
C GLU A 219 16.55 7.08 -17.91
N CYS A 220 15.98 8.15 -18.48
CA CYS A 220 15.25 8.11 -19.75
C CYS A 220 16.11 7.54 -20.88
N ARG A 221 17.37 7.97 -20.94
CA ARG A 221 18.35 7.46 -21.90
C ARG A 221 18.64 5.97 -21.66
N ALA A 222 18.90 5.59 -20.41
CA ALA A 222 19.19 4.20 -20.04
C ALA A 222 18.02 3.26 -20.39
N LEU A 223 16.79 3.65 -20.05
CA LEU A 223 15.57 2.91 -20.38
C LEU A 223 15.44 2.70 -21.89
N ARG A 224 15.71 3.74 -22.68
CA ARG A 224 15.62 3.67 -24.14
C ARG A 224 16.67 2.75 -24.75
N TRP A 225 17.90 2.79 -24.26
CA TRP A 225 18.97 1.86 -24.67
C TRP A 225 18.63 0.42 -24.32
N TRP A 226 18.23 0.18 -23.07
CA TRP A 226 17.84 -1.14 -22.61
C TRP A 226 16.72 -1.72 -23.45
N MET A 227 15.66 -0.93 -23.69
CA MET A 227 14.51 -1.38 -24.48
C MET A 227 14.90 -1.72 -25.92
N ALA A 228 15.75 -0.90 -26.55
CA ALA A 228 16.22 -1.16 -27.91
C ALA A 228 17.07 -2.43 -28.00
N GLU A 229 17.98 -2.63 -27.04
CA GLU A 229 18.84 -3.81 -26.96
C GLU A 229 18.02 -5.08 -26.73
N GLU A 230 17.13 -5.08 -25.73
CA GLU A 230 16.28 -6.24 -25.42
C GLU A 230 15.37 -6.60 -26.58
N TRP A 231 14.78 -5.60 -27.25
CA TRP A 231 13.94 -5.83 -28.43
C TRP A 231 14.71 -6.51 -29.57
N ASP A 232 15.92 -6.03 -29.85
CA ASP A 232 16.80 -6.57 -30.88
C ASP A 232 17.30 -7.98 -30.52
N VAL A 233 17.62 -8.23 -29.25
CA VAL A 233 17.99 -9.57 -28.75
C VAL A 233 16.84 -10.57 -28.89
N VAL A 234 15.62 -10.20 -28.48
CA VAL A 234 14.44 -11.07 -28.63
C VAL A 234 14.11 -11.29 -30.11
N GLY A 235 14.20 -10.25 -30.94
CA GLY A 235 14.01 -10.36 -32.38
C GLY A 235 14.99 -11.34 -33.05
N ARG A 236 16.28 -11.26 -32.71
CA ARG A 236 17.30 -12.22 -33.18
C ARG A 236 17.05 -13.64 -32.66
N ALA A 237 16.69 -13.77 -31.39
CA ALA A 237 16.41 -15.08 -30.79
C ALA A 237 15.21 -15.77 -31.47
N LEU A 238 14.16 -15.01 -31.79
CA LEU A 238 13.00 -15.52 -32.55
C LEU A 238 13.38 -16.03 -33.93
N GLN A 239 14.24 -15.29 -34.65
CA GLN A 239 14.71 -15.72 -35.98
C GLN A 239 15.52 -17.01 -35.91
N LEU A 240 16.39 -17.15 -34.90
CA LEU A 240 17.20 -18.36 -34.72
C LEU A 240 16.37 -19.57 -34.28
N ALA A 241 15.48 -19.39 -33.30
CA ALA A 241 14.60 -20.46 -32.82
C ALA A 241 13.62 -20.92 -33.91
N GLY A 242 13.15 -20.00 -34.77
CA GLY A 242 12.35 -20.34 -35.94
C GLY A 242 13.10 -21.19 -36.97
N LYS A 243 14.38 -20.92 -37.20
CA LYS A 243 15.24 -21.76 -38.08
C LYS A 243 15.53 -23.13 -37.48
N ALA A 244 15.64 -23.22 -36.15
CA ALA A 244 15.87 -24.47 -35.43
C ALA A 244 14.59 -25.31 -35.22
N ASN A 245 13.42 -24.78 -35.62
CA ASN A 245 12.09 -25.37 -35.42
C ASN A 245 11.76 -25.72 -33.95
N GLU A 246 12.26 -24.91 -33.01
CA GLU A 246 12.01 -25.09 -31.58
C GLU A 246 10.73 -24.36 -31.15
N GLU A 247 9.58 -24.97 -31.43
CA GLU A 247 8.24 -24.35 -31.24
C GLU A 247 7.99 -23.82 -29.82
N ALA A 248 8.44 -24.56 -28.80
CA ALA A 248 8.29 -24.14 -27.40
C ALA A 248 9.08 -22.87 -27.07
N VAL A 249 10.28 -22.72 -27.63
CA VAL A 249 11.14 -21.54 -27.42
C VAL A 249 10.58 -20.35 -28.20
N VAL A 250 10.11 -20.57 -29.43
CA VAL A 250 9.45 -19.53 -30.23
C VAL A 250 8.22 -18.99 -29.51
N PHE A 251 7.39 -19.86 -28.91
CA PHE A 251 6.21 -19.43 -28.15
C PHE A 251 6.59 -18.52 -26.97
N GLN A 252 7.57 -18.92 -26.15
CA GLN A 252 8.01 -18.11 -25.01
C GLN A 252 8.63 -16.78 -25.43
N LEU A 253 9.39 -16.75 -26.52
CA LEU A 253 9.97 -15.52 -27.04
C LEU A 253 8.91 -14.57 -27.60
N LYS A 254 7.82 -15.09 -28.20
CA LYS A 254 6.67 -14.28 -28.62
C LYS A 254 5.94 -13.67 -27.42
N LEU A 255 5.80 -14.42 -26.32
CA LEU A 255 5.23 -13.90 -25.09
C LEU A 255 6.10 -12.76 -24.52
N CYS A 256 7.42 -12.97 -24.46
CA CYS A 256 8.37 -11.93 -24.05
C CYS A 256 8.27 -10.69 -24.95
N GLN A 257 8.18 -10.87 -26.28
CA GLN A 257 7.98 -9.78 -27.23
C GLN A 257 6.67 -9.01 -26.96
N SER A 258 5.57 -9.70 -26.64
CA SER A 258 4.31 -9.03 -26.29
C SER A 258 4.42 -8.22 -24.99
N GLU A 259 5.11 -8.74 -23.97
CA GLU A 259 5.32 -8.03 -22.71
C GLU A 259 6.20 -6.79 -22.89
N LEU A 260 7.29 -6.90 -23.66
CA LEU A 260 8.14 -5.76 -24.03
C LEU A 260 7.34 -4.67 -24.77
N THR A 261 6.40 -5.05 -25.63
CA THR A 261 5.55 -4.09 -26.35
C THR A 261 4.57 -3.39 -25.40
N LYS A 262 3.99 -4.10 -24.44
CA LYS A 262 3.15 -3.51 -23.38
C LYS A 262 3.94 -2.52 -22.52
N LEU A 263 5.16 -2.90 -22.10
CA LEU A 263 6.05 -2.02 -21.35
C LEU A 263 6.37 -0.75 -22.14
N THR A 264 6.65 -0.88 -23.43
CA THR A 264 6.88 0.27 -24.33
C THR A 264 5.66 1.19 -24.39
N ALA A 265 4.44 0.63 -24.49
CA ALA A 265 3.21 1.41 -24.50
C ALA A 265 3.01 2.18 -23.18
N ALA A 266 3.29 1.53 -22.05
CA ALA A 266 3.17 2.12 -20.72
C ALA A 266 4.18 3.25 -20.50
N TRP A 267 5.45 3.06 -20.91
CA TRP A 267 6.52 4.03 -20.70
C TRP A 267 6.48 5.21 -21.68
N LYS A 268 6.02 5.02 -22.93
CA LYS A 268 5.93 6.11 -23.92
C LYS A 268 5.04 7.28 -23.46
N LYS A 269 4.04 7.07 -22.59
CA LYS A 269 3.15 8.13 -22.10
C LYS A 269 3.84 9.09 -21.10
N PRO A 270 4.37 8.62 -19.95
CA PRO A 270 5.04 9.50 -18.98
C PRO A 270 6.32 10.12 -19.57
N LEU A 271 7.08 9.38 -20.38
CA LEU A 271 8.33 9.88 -20.95
C LEU A 271 8.16 10.96 -22.02
N ARG A 272 6.94 11.17 -22.55
CA ARG A 272 6.64 12.33 -23.42
C ARG A 272 6.58 13.65 -22.66
N GLN A 273 6.29 13.60 -21.36
CA GLN A 273 6.17 14.78 -20.52
C GLN A 273 7.53 15.32 -20.08
N ILE A 274 8.59 14.51 -20.22
CA ILE A 274 9.96 14.87 -19.86
C ILE A 274 10.70 15.28 -21.15
N PRO A 275 11.02 16.57 -21.33
CA PRO A 275 11.71 17.04 -22.53
C PRO A 275 13.20 16.69 -22.46
N TYR A 276 13.60 15.52 -22.97
CA TYR A 276 15.02 15.13 -23.02
C TYR A 276 15.56 15.05 -24.46
N PRO A 277 16.87 15.28 -24.68
CA PRO A 277 17.48 15.17 -25.99
C PRO A 277 17.31 13.76 -26.58
N THR A 278 16.62 13.68 -27.71
CA THR A 278 16.35 12.41 -28.40
C THR A 278 17.33 12.10 -29.54
N GLU A 279 18.21 13.04 -29.86
CA GLU A 279 19.20 12.93 -30.93
C GLU A 279 20.19 11.79 -30.66
N GLY A 280 20.44 10.98 -31.69
CA GLY A 280 21.36 9.84 -31.60
C GLY A 280 20.87 8.64 -30.79
N LEU A 281 19.65 8.67 -30.25
CA LEU A 281 19.09 7.55 -29.49
C LEU A 281 18.40 6.52 -30.39
N PRO A 282 18.51 5.22 -30.07
CA PRO A 282 17.90 4.16 -30.86
C PRO A 282 16.37 4.31 -30.89
N PRO A 283 15.68 3.77 -31.91
CA PRO A 283 14.22 3.72 -31.91
C PRO A 283 13.70 2.93 -30.71
N TRP A 284 12.53 3.31 -30.20
CA TRP A 284 11.82 2.65 -29.11
C TRP A 284 11.25 1.29 -29.57
N GLY A 285 12.12 0.31 -29.79
CA GLY A 285 11.76 -1.08 -30.12
C GLY A 285 10.69 -1.20 -31.23
N PRO A 286 9.51 -1.78 -30.95
CA PRO A 286 8.46 -2.05 -31.94
C PRO A 286 8.03 -0.80 -32.71
N SER A 287 7.57 -0.99 -33.95
CA SER A 287 7.00 0.11 -34.72
C SER A 287 5.77 0.68 -34.00
N ASP A 288 5.48 1.98 -34.18
CA ASP A 288 4.31 2.59 -33.54
C ASP A 288 3.00 1.89 -33.93
N ARG A 289 2.97 1.19 -35.09
CA ARG A 289 1.87 0.35 -35.53
C ARG A 289 1.66 -0.88 -34.65
N ASP A 290 2.73 -1.54 -34.23
CA ASP A 290 2.66 -2.75 -33.38
C ASP A 290 2.21 -2.37 -31.97
N VAL A 291 2.65 -1.21 -31.47
CA VAL A 291 2.20 -0.64 -30.20
C VAL A 291 0.71 -0.28 -30.24
N LEU A 292 0.23 0.31 -31.35
CA LEU A 292 -1.18 0.62 -31.55
C LEU A 292 -2.04 -0.64 -31.65
N GLN A 293 -1.57 -1.66 -32.35
CA GLN A 293 -2.29 -2.92 -32.52
C GLN A 293 -2.53 -3.62 -31.17
N ILE A 294 -1.51 -3.70 -30.31
CA ILE A 294 -1.67 -4.27 -28.97
C ILE A 294 -2.56 -3.40 -28.10
N ARG A 295 -2.49 -2.06 -28.23
CA ARG A 295 -3.38 -1.16 -27.50
C ARG A 295 -4.84 -1.31 -27.92
N ILE A 296 -5.09 -1.54 -29.21
CA ILE A 296 -6.42 -1.86 -29.75
C ILE A 296 -6.86 -3.24 -29.26
N GLU A 297 -5.97 -4.23 -29.23
CA GLU A 297 -6.25 -5.58 -28.72
C GLU A 297 -6.58 -5.55 -27.22
N ASP A 298 -5.83 -4.80 -26.40
CA ASP A 298 -6.10 -4.58 -24.97
C ASP A 298 -7.45 -3.85 -24.75
N VAL A 299 -7.76 -2.83 -25.54
CA VAL A 299 -9.05 -2.11 -25.46
C VAL A 299 -10.21 -3.01 -25.94
N SER A 300 -9.98 -3.82 -26.97
CA SER A 300 -10.96 -4.78 -27.48
C SER A 300 -11.21 -5.94 -26.51
N ALA A 301 -10.18 -6.40 -25.79
CA ALA A 301 -10.29 -7.38 -24.71
C ALA A 301 -11.10 -6.80 -23.53
N ARG A 302 -10.84 -5.54 -23.17
CA ARG A 302 -11.61 -4.80 -22.14
C ARG A 302 -13.07 -4.51 -22.50
N THR A 303 -13.43 -4.58 -23.79
CA THR A 303 -14.83 -4.38 -24.25
C THR A 303 -15.57 -5.70 -24.45
N ARG A 304 -14.85 -6.82 -24.57
CA ARG A 304 -15.43 -8.17 -24.63
C ARG A 304 -15.73 -8.76 -23.25
N ASP A 305 -14.86 -8.47 -22.29
CA ASP A 305 -15.06 -8.75 -20.87
C ASP A 305 -15.49 -7.44 -20.21
N GLY A 306 -16.78 -7.28 -19.90
CA GLY A 306 -17.36 -6.03 -19.37
C GLY A 306 -16.42 -5.29 -18.41
N ALA A 307 -16.02 -4.08 -18.81
CA ALA A 307 -14.91 -3.36 -18.21
C ALA A 307 -15.07 -3.09 -16.70
N PRO A 308 -14.01 -3.27 -15.88
CA PRO A 308 -13.94 -2.69 -14.55
C PRO A 308 -13.84 -1.15 -14.64
N SER A 309 -14.62 -0.46 -13.81
CA SER A 309 -14.90 0.99 -13.76
C SER A 309 -13.70 1.97 -13.59
N TRP A 310 -12.45 1.54 -13.63
CA TRP A 310 -11.33 2.35 -13.11
C TRP A 310 -10.43 2.99 -14.18
N VAL A 311 -10.81 2.96 -15.46
CA VAL A 311 -10.00 3.58 -16.53
C VAL A 311 -10.86 4.45 -17.44
N ASN A 312 -11.49 5.48 -16.88
CA ASN A 312 -11.97 6.65 -17.61
C ASN A 312 -11.78 7.89 -16.72
N ASN A 313 -10.54 8.38 -16.62
CA ASN A 313 -10.30 9.78 -16.25
C ASN A 313 -9.73 10.49 -17.46
N GLU A 314 -10.66 10.89 -18.33
CA GLU A 314 -10.50 11.96 -19.29
C GLU A 314 -10.34 13.26 -18.50
N TRP A 315 -9.21 13.95 -18.69
CA TRP A 315 -8.94 15.22 -18.04
C TRP A 315 -9.93 16.26 -18.55
N LYS A 316 -10.83 16.73 -17.69
CA LYS A 316 -11.67 17.91 -17.93
C LYS A 316 -11.07 19.09 -17.18
N ASP A 317 -10.51 20.03 -17.93
CA ASP A 317 -10.29 21.40 -17.47
C ASP A 317 -11.64 22.09 -17.24
N THR A 318 -11.89 22.57 -16.02
CA THR A 318 -12.70 23.77 -15.77
C THR A 318 -12.32 24.41 -14.44
N ASN A 319 -11.73 25.60 -14.52
CA ASN A 319 -11.74 26.59 -13.45
C ASN A 319 -13.18 27.04 -13.16
N GLY A 320 -13.52 27.23 -11.89
CA GLY A 320 -14.76 27.86 -11.44
C GLY A 320 -15.29 27.28 -10.14
N ASP A 321 -15.13 28.04 -9.06
CA ASP A 321 -15.54 27.83 -7.68
C ASP A 321 -16.91 27.15 -7.46
N GLU A 322 -16.96 26.18 -6.53
CA GLU A 322 -17.79 26.18 -5.31
C GLU A 322 -17.81 24.79 -4.64
N ASP A 323 -17.29 24.75 -3.42
CA ASP A 323 -17.69 23.99 -2.24
C ASP A 323 -18.55 22.72 -2.41
N SER A 324 -17.96 21.54 -2.12
CA SER A 324 -18.54 20.50 -1.25
C SER A 324 -17.62 19.26 -1.19
N GLY A 325 -17.22 18.88 0.02
CA GLY A 325 -16.21 17.85 0.27
C GLY A 325 -16.66 16.41 0.03
N SER A 326 -15.71 15.56 -0.36
CA SER A 326 -15.54 14.20 0.18
C SER A 326 -14.23 13.58 -0.32
N GLU A 327 -13.38 13.22 0.64
CA GLU A 327 -12.16 12.45 0.45
C GLU A 327 -12.54 10.98 0.23
N THR A 328 -11.99 10.36 -0.82
CA THR A 328 -11.90 8.90 -0.91
C THR A 328 -10.46 8.51 -1.21
N GLU A 329 -9.76 8.09 -0.15
CA GLU A 329 -8.45 7.45 -0.21
C GLU A 329 -8.57 6.05 -0.83
N SER A 330 -7.77 5.80 -1.87
CA SER A 330 -7.51 4.46 -2.39
C SER A 330 -6.40 3.83 -1.57
N ASN A 331 -6.76 3.03 -0.56
CA ASN A 331 -5.82 2.18 0.15
C ASN A 331 -5.62 0.86 -0.62
N GLY A 332 -4.36 0.53 -0.89
CA GLY A 332 -3.96 -0.81 -1.28
C GLY A 332 -4.21 -1.77 -0.12
N GLU A 333 -5.28 -2.56 -0.20
CA GLU A 333 -5.56 -3.64 0.74
C GLU A 333 -4.56 -4.79 0.56
N SER A 334 -3.41 -4.64 1.20
CA SER A 334 -2.97 -5.77 2.03
C SER A 334 -4.02 -5.90 3.11
N LEU A 335 -4.71 -7.04 3.18
CA LEU A 335 -5.69 -7.31 4.24
C LEU A 335 -5.05 -6.94 5.58
N PRO A 336 -5.58 -5.91 6.28
CA PRO A 336 -5.07 -5.53 7.58
C PRO A 336 -5.16 -6.74 8.49
N TYR A 337 -4.12 -6.95 9.30
CA TYR A 337 -4.11 -7.98 10.33
C TYR A 337 -5.35 -7.88 11.25
N ASP A 338 -5.97 -6.70 11.30
CA ASP A 338 -7.16 -6.33 12.06
C ASP A 338 -8.46 -7.01 11.58
N GLU A 339 -8.59 -7.35 10.28
CA GLU A 339 -9.78 -8.05 9.78
C GLU A 339 -9.82 -9.53 10.21
N LEU A 340 -8.67 -10.08 10.61
CA LEU A 340 -8.56 -11.41 11.22
C LEU A 340 -8.89 -11.37 12.72
N GLU A 341 -8.70 -10.23 13.39
CA GLU A 341 -9.01 -10.06 14.81
C GLU A 341 -10.48 -9.72 15.07
N ALA A 342 -11.11 -8.92 14.20
CA ALA A 342 -12.54 -8.58 14.32
C ALA A 342 -13.44 -9.83 14.30
N PHE A 343 -12.98 -10.89 13.62
CA PHE A 343 -13.70 -12.15 13.49
C PHE A 343 -13.60 -13.07 14.74
N GLU A 344 -12.60 -12.91 15.60
CA GLU A 344 -12.47 -13.69 16.86
C GLU A 344 -13.13 -12.99 18.06
N ARG A 345 -13.38 -11.67 18.00
CA ARG A 345 -14.10 -10.93 19.07
C ARG A 345 -15.62 -11.13 19.07
N GLY A 346 -16.20 -11.71 18.00
CA GLY A 346 -17.62 -12.06 17.91
C GLY A 346 -18.01 -13.37 18.62
N GLY A 347 -17.13 -13.93 19.46
CA GLY A 347 -17.45 -15.06 20.32
C GLY A 347 -18.43 -14.61 21.40
N ILE A 348 -19.67 -15.11 21.33
CA ILE A 348 -20.70 -14.93 22.35
C ILE A 348 -20.11 -15.29 23.72
N VAL A 349 -19.87 -14.27 24.54
CA VAL A 349 -19.65 -14.41 25.98
C VAL A 349 -20.99 -14.80 26.58
N TRP A 350 -21.12 -16.06 26.98
CA TRP A 350 -22.21 -16.48 27.84
C TRP A 350 -21.93 -15.96 29.25
N ASP A 351 -22.43 -14.77 29.57
CA ASP A 351 -22.62 -14.36 30.97
C ASP A 351 -23.84 -15.13 31.49
N GLY A 352 -23.57 -16.30 32.05
CA GLY A 352 -24.52 -17.05 32.85
C GLY A 352 -24.70 -16.37 34.19
N GLU A 353 -25.52 -15.32 34.24
CA GLU A 353 -26.17 -14.82 35.45
C GLU A 353 -27.15 -13.71 35.05
N LEU A 354 -28.46 -14.02 35.10
CA LEU A 354 -29.52 -13.10 35.55
C LEU A 354 -30.89 -13.82 35.53
N LEU A 355 -31.25 -14.27 36.74
CA LEU A 355 -32.58 -14.22 37.37
C LEU A 355 -33.71 -15.16 36.91
N SER A 356 -34.00 -16.09 37.82
CA SER A 356 -35.29 -16.30 38.54
C SER A 356 -36.61 -16.21 37.80
#